data_AF-A0A2I7SNF3-F1
#
_entry.id   AF-A0A2I7SNF3-F1
#
_cell.length_a   1.000
_cell.length_b   1.000
_cell.length_c   1.000
_cell.angle_alpha   90.00
_cell.angle_beta   90.00
_cell.angle_gamma   90.00
#
_symmetry.space_group_name_H-M   'P 1'
#
loop_
_entity.id
_entity.type
_entity.pdbx_description
1 polymer ?
#
loop_
_entity_poly.entity_id
_entity_poly.type
_entity_poly.pdbx_seq_one_letter_code
_entity_poly.pdbx_strand_id
1 'polypeptide(L)'
;MLIGAFVAFCNIHGATAQITLHTIGDSTMANYDENTSDIRGWGMMFQQFFTSDVVVNNRAKSGSSSKSFYLEAPYWTTVKKQISSGDYVIIQFAHNDEKNGGLDGGTDPNNPLNGTDYRGTSAQGTYKEYLIKYIDETRALGATPILATAICRKYFSGGTITRKGRHDLGENFSMPESDHSYDYSFAMKEVAVAKNVQLIDLTTLTKGLLESYGDAASTTQLFVSSDSTHPSALGATLIARLCAQDMTNQNILASYINTATDLLINPTICDFGDAYSGQTLTKEVTITGFDLDPSDGDFTLSVSDGFLIAPSKSDSFSSSITLNYSNGNLEFKKFYVSVSQSTGGSKNGTLTATNGIITKEIPLKSNFIELTGGTEVNLLWELSTDKSYVLDGPALALDQSFVGMYTQILW
;
A
#
# COMPACT_ATOMS: atom_id res chain seq x y z
N MET A 1 -63.53 -16.89 -21.48
CA MET A 1 -62.59 -15.79 -21.79
C MET A 1 -62.17 -15.18 -20.47
N LEU A 2 -61.09 -15.68 -19.87
CA LEU A 2 -60.49 -15.17 -18.64
C LEU A 2 -59.04 -14.87 -18.97
N ILE A 3 -58.68 -13.58 -18.98
CA ILE A 3 -57.32 -13.11 -19.23
C ILE A 3 -56.66 -12.99 -17.85
N GLY A 4 -55.75 -13.91 -17.54
CA GLY A 4 -54.89 -13.83 -16.36
C GLY A 4 -53.72 -12.89 -16.64
N ALA A 5 -53.63 -11.79 -15.90
CA ALA A 5 -52.50 -10.89 -15.94
C ALA A 5 -51.32 -11.51 -15.16
N PHE A 6 -50.24 -11.83 -15.88
CA PHE A 6 -48.96 -12.20 -15.28
C PHE A 6 -48.23 -10.91 -14.89
N VAL A 7 -48.12 -10.62 -13.59
CA VAL A 7 -47.24 -9.56 -13.08
C VAL A 7 -45.85 -10.16 -12.93
N ALA A 8 -44.97 -9.85 -13.88
CA ALA A 8 -43.56 -10.17 -13.77
C ALA A 8 -42.92 -9.24 -12.72
N PHE A 9 -42.58 -9.79 -11.54
CA PHE A 9 -41.66 -9.15 -10.62
C PHE A 9 -40.25 -9.21 -11.23
N CYS A 10 -39.85 -8.16 -11.94
CA CYS A 10 -38.45 -7.93 -12.24
C CYS A 10 -37.75 -7.58 -10.91
N ASN A 11 -37.08 -8.57 -10.31
CA ASN A 11 -36.06 -8.30 -9.32
C ASN A 11 -34.90 -7.60 -10.02
N ILE A 12 -34.96 -6.27 -10.08
CA ILE A 12 -33.80 -5.44 -10.38
C ILE A 12 -32.88 -5.62 -9.17
N HIS A 13 -31.98 -6.60 -9.22
CA HIS A 13 -30.77 -6.55 -8.42
C HIS A 13 -30.00 -5.35 -8.96
N GLY A 14 -30.23 -4.18 -8.39
CA GLY A 14 -29.44 -3.00 -8.67
C GLY A 14 -28.00 -3.39 -8.35
N ALA A 15 -27.15 -3.48 -9.36
CA ALA A 15 -25.71 -3.50 -9.14
C ALA A 15 -25.40 -2.22 -8.36
N THR A 16 -25.11 -2.36 -7.07
CA THR A 16 -24.63 -1.25 -6.26
C THR A 16 -23.36 -0.75 -6.94
N ALA A 17 -23.33 0.54 -7.30
CA ALA A 17 -22.14 1.12 -7.91
C ALA A 17 -20.94 0.90 -6.99
N GLN A 18 -19.87 0.33 -7.51
CA GLN A 18 -18.64 0.07 -6.77
C GLN A 18 -18.04 1.41 -6.33
N ILE A 19 -17.82 1.58 -5.04
CA ILE A 19 -17.26 2.82 -4.46
C ILE A 19 -15.75 2.79 -4.69
N THR A 20 -15.17 3.90 -5.15
CA THR A 20 -13.70 4.03 -5.17
C THR A 20 -13.23 4.86 -3.99
N LEU A 21 -12.34 4.29 -3.19
CA LEU A 21 -11.62 4.97 -2.12
C LEU A 21 -10.23 5.35 -2.65
N HIS A 22 -10.05 6.61 -3.02
CA HIS A 22 -8.76 7.14 -3.44
C HIS A 22 -7.93 7.51 -2.22
N THR A 23 -6.63 7.23 -2.24
CA THR A 23 -5.70 7.71 -1.19
C THR A 23 -4.58 8.53 -1.82
N ILE A 24 -4.31 9.73 -1.29
CA ILE A 24 -3.21 10.60 -1.75
C ILE A 24 -2.28 10.95 -0.59
N GLY A 25 -0.98 10.84 -0.82
CA GLY A 25 0.01 11.05 0.23
C GLY A 25 1.43 10.74 -0.20
N ASP A 26 2.29 10.45 0.78
CA ASP A 26 3.74 10.32 0.62
C ASP A 26 4.24 8.86 0.64
N SER A 27 5.54 8.67 0.88
CA SER A 27 6.18 7.34 0.89
C SER A 27 5.62 6.39 1.94
N THR A 28 5.07 6.89 3.05
CA THR A 28 4.53 6.00 4.09
C THR A 28 3.19 5.38 3.69
N MET A 29 2.57 5.86 2.61
CA MET A 29 1.31 5.35 2.08
C MET A 29 1.44 4.69 0.70
N ALA A 30 2.49 5.01 -0.06
CA ALA A 30 2.67 4.60 -1.45
C ALA A 30 2.79 3.07 -1.68
N ASN A 31 2.51 2.65 -2.92
CA ASN A 31 2.79 1.28 -3.37
C ASN A 31 4.29 1.09 -3.64
N TYR A 32 4.80 -0.10 -3.33
CA TYR A 32 6.18 -0.50 -3.59
C TYR A 32 6.20 -1.86 -4.29
N ASP A 33 7.20 -2.09 -5.14
CA ASP A 33 7.42 -3.41 -5.74
C ASP A 33 7.98 -4.36 -4.68
N GLU A 34 7.22 -5.43 -4.44
CA GLU A 34 7.52 -6.40 -3.39
C GLU A 34 8.81 -7.19 -3.64
N ASN A 35 9.28 -7.23 -4.89
CA ASN A 35 10.48 -7.96 -5.28
C ASN A 35 11.76 -7.15 -5.10
N THR A 36 11.64 -5.82 -5.00
CA THR A 36 12.80 -4.90 -5.03
C THR A 36 12.88 -4.01 -3.80
N SER A 37 11.86 -3.99 -2.94
CA SER A 37 11.84 -3.19 -1.72
C SER A 37 11.23 -3.95 -0.55
N ASP A 38 11.77 -3.74 0.66
CA ASP A 38 11.14 -4.18 1.91
C ASP A 38 10.14 -3.14 2.47
N ILE A 39 10.09 -1.93 1.88
CA ILE A 39 9.17 -0.87 2.29
C ILE A 39 7.75 -1.25 1.85
N ARG A 40 6.78 -1.05 2.72
CA ARG A 40 5.35 -1.06 2.34
C ARG A 40 4.71 0.21 2.86
N GLY A 41 4.01 0.93 1.98
CA GLY A 41 3.13 2.00 2.43
C GLY A 41 1.84 1.42 2.98
N TRP A 42 1.25 2.04 4.01
CA TRP A 42 0.02 1.51 4.62
C TRP A 42 -1.16 1.50 3.62
N GLY A 43 -1.20 2.44 2.67
CA GLY A 43 -2.21 2.47 1.60
C GLY A 43 -2.15 1.26 0.67
N MET A 44 -0.96 0.67 0.48
CA MET A 44 -0.77 -0.57 -0.30
C MET A 44 -1.46 -1.75 0.38
N MET A 45 -1.49 -1.75 1.71
CA MET A 45 -2.08 -2.81 2.52
C MET A 45 -3.58 -2.60 2.75
N PHE A 46 -4.19 -1.54 2.22
CA PHE A 46 -5.48 -1.08 2.72
C PHE A 46 -6.69 -1.82 2.14
N GLN A 47 -6.60 -2.29 0.88
CA GLN A 47 -7.69 -3.00 0.19
C GLN A 47 -8.21 -4.23 0.97
N GLN A 48 -7.36 -4.91 1.74
CA GLN A 48 -7.71 -6.15 2.43
C GLN A 48 -8.76 -5.97 3.55
N PHE A 49 -8.99 -4.73 4.00
CA PHE A 49 -9.99 -4.41 5.02
C PHE A 49 -11.35 -4.10 4.44
N PHE A 50 -11.51 -4.12 3.11
CA PHE A 50 -12.76 -3.77 2.45
C PHE A 50 -13.39 -4.98 1.73
N THR A 51 -14.71 -5.01 1.69
CA THR A 51 -15.50 -5.89 0.82
C THR A 51 -15.24 -5.59 -0.66
N SER A 52 -15.70 -6.47 -1.56
CA SER A 52 -15.57 -6.27 -3.02
C SER A 52 -16.31 -5.04 -3.56
N ASP A 53 -17.19 -4.44 -2.76
CA ASP A 53 -17.95 -3.24 -3.13
C ASP A 53 -17.12 -1.96 -3.04
N VAL A 54 -15.93 -2.00 -2.43
CA VAL A 54 -15.00 -0.86 -2.37
C VAL A 54 -13.66 -1.24 -3.01
N VAL A 55 -13.21 -0.41 -3.96
CA VAL A 55 -11.86 -0.51 -4.55
C VAL A 55 -10.99 0.62 -4.01
N VAL A 56 -9.83 0.25 -3.46
CA VAL A 56 -8.82 1.20 -3.01
C VAL A 56 -7.92 1.58 -4.18
N ASN A 57 -8.01 2.82 -4.63
CA ASN A 57 -7.11 3.40 -5.62
C ASN A 57 -5.98 4.16 -4.91
N ASN A 58 -4.92 3.45 -4.52
CA ASN A 58 -3.78 4.07 -3.85
C ASN A 58 -2.93 4.90 -4.82
N ARG A 59 -2.93 6.22 -4.63
CA ARG A 59 -2.25 7.21 -5.46
C ARG A 59 -1.16 7.98 -4.73
N ALA A 60 -0.78 7.54 -3.52
CA ALA A 60 0.37 8.10 -2.83
C ALA A 60 1.66 7.95 -3.65
N LYS A 61 2.54 8.95 -3.53
CA LYS A 61 3.81 8.99 -4.23
C LYS A 61 4.95 9.29 -3.25
N SER A 62 5.94 8.41 -3.26
CA SER A 62 7.16 8.56 -2.50
C SER A 62 7.81 9.94 -2.68
N GLY A 63 8.22 10.53 -1.57
CA GLY A 63 8.88 11.84 -1.54
C GLY A 63 7.98 13.06 -1.74
N SER A 64 6.65 12.89 -1.82
CA SER A 64 5.71 14.02 -1.96
C SER A 64 5.49 14.79 -0.67
N SER A 65 5.28 16.10 -0.78
CA SER A 65 4.62 16.93 0.23
C SER A 65 3.21 17.31 -0.21
N SER A 66 2.42 17.93 0.67
CA SER A 66 1.08 18.47 0.32
C SER A 66 1.16 19.40 -0.89
N LYS A 67 2.20 20.24 -0.96
CA LYS A 67 2.51 21.16 -2.06
C LYS A 67 2.98 20.44 -3.31
N SER A 68 3.97 19.56 -3.20
CA SER A 68 4.59 18.97 -4.40
C SER A 68 3.62 18.04 -5.14
N PHE A 69 2.82 17.25 -4.41
CA PHE A 69 1.80 16.38 -5.00
C PHE A 69 0.73 17.17 -5.77
N TYR A 70 0.47 18.42 -5.37
CA TYR A 70 -0.49 19.27 -6.04
C TYR A 70 0.09 19.86 -7.33
N LEU A 71 1.33 20.36 -7.26
CA LEU A 71 1.97 21.11 -8.34
C LEU A 71 2.51 20.21 -9.46
N GLU A 72 3.00 19.02 -9.12
CA GLU A 72 3.58 18.10 -10.08
C GLU A 72 2.47 17.47 -10.95
N ALA A 73 2.50 17.77 -12.26
CA ALA A 73 1.46 17.39 -13.23
C ALA A 73 1.04 15.89 -13.21
N PRO A 74 1.93 14.91 -12.93
CA PRO A 74 1.53 13.50 -12.88
C PRO A 74 0.64 13.09 -11.70
N TYR A 75 0.43 13.93 -10.67
CA TYR A 75 -0.26 13.52 -9.43
C TYR A 75 -1.66 14.09 -9.30
N TRP A 76 -1.90 15.13 -8.49
CA TRP A 76 -3.28 15.59 -8.23
C TRP A 76 -4.10 15.86 -9.50
N THR A 77 -3.44 16.44 -10.51
CA THR A 77 -4.03 16.69 -11.83
C THR A 77 -4.52 15.43 -12.54
N THR A 78 -3.88 14.27 -12.33
CA THR A 78 -4.29 12.98 -12.92
C THR A 78 -5.28 12.23 -12.02
N VAL A 79 -5.10 12.29 -10.70
CA VAL A 79 -5.97 11.62 -9.71
C VAL A 79 -7.37 12.18 -9.79
N LYS A 80 -7.52 13.52 -9.81
CA LYS A 80 -8.85 14.15 -9.80
C LYS A 80 -9.72 13.84 -11.02
N LYS A 81 -9.12 13.42 -12.13
CA LYS A 81 -9.85 12.97 -13.34
C LYS A 81 -10.48 11.58 -13.18
N GLN A 82 -10.08 10.83 -12.16
CA GLN A 82 -10.55 9.48 -11.87
C GLN A 82 -11.62 9.46 -10.76
N ILE A 83 -11.81 10.58 -10.07
CA ILE A 83 -12.78 10.71 -8.98
C ILE A 83 -14.17 10.91 -9.57
N SER A 84 -15.10 10.08 -9.13
CA SER A 84 -16.53 10.17 -9.47
C SER A 84 -17.36 10.59 -8.25
N SER A 85 -18.57 11.09 -8.50
CA SER A 85 -19.48 11.40 -7.39
C SER A 85 -19.82 10.15 -6.59
N GLY A 86 -19.77 10.26 -5.26
CA GLY A 86 -19.92 9.12 -4.34
C GLY A 86 -18.60 8.46 -3.91
N ASP A 87 -17.48 8.78 -4.56
CA ASP A 87 -16.15 8.33 -4.13
C ASP A 87 -15.70 9.01 -2.84
N TYR A 88 -14.62 8.48 -2.27
CA TYR A 88 -13.95 9.02 -1.10
C TYR A 88 -12.48 9.33 -1.42
N VAL A 89 -11.91 10.34 -0.78
CA VAL A 89 -10.49 10.69 -0.91
C VAL A 89 -9.85 10.87 0.46
N ILE A 90 -8.97 9.97 0.86
CA ILE A 90 -8.13 10.13 2.05
C ILE A 90 -6.87 10.92 1.68
N ILE A 91 -6.62 11.99 2.42
CA ILE A 91 -5.51 12.93 2.19
C ILE A 91 -4.56 12.87 3.39
N GLN A 92 -3.33 12.38 3.18
CA GLN A 92 -2.30 12.25 4.22
C GLN A 92 -0.95 12.80 3.76
N PHE A 93 -0.49 13.87 4.38
CA PHE A 93 0.84 14.46 4.13
C PHE A 93 1.43 15.01 5.43
N ALA A 94 2.75 15.07 5.52
CA ALA A 94 3.53 15.94 6.43
C ALA A 94 5.03 15.63 6.29
N HIS A 95 5.40 14.37 6.00
CA HIS A 95 6.79 13.92 6.10
C HIS A 95 7.78 14.75 5.29
N ASN A 96 7.40 15.16 4.08
CA ASN A 96 8.22 16.00 3.21
C ASN A 96 7.82 17.48 3.25
N ASP A 97 6.72 17.82 3.90
CA ASP A 97 6.33 19.18 4.23
C ASP A 97 7.29 19.78 5.26
N GLU A 98 7.80 18.95 6.18
CA GLU A 98 8.81 19.29 7.20
C GLU A 98 10.19 19.70 6.64
N LYS A 99 10.43 19.60 5.33
CA LYS A 99 11.70 20.02 4.73
C LYS A 99 11.99 21.49 5.06
N ASN A 100 13.26 21.86 5.02
CA ASN A 100 13.74 23.19 5.44
C ASN A 100 13.38 23.54 6.90
N GLY A 101 13.13 22.54 7.76
CA GLY A 101 12.72 22.76 9.15
C GLY A 101 11.26 23.23 9.27
N GLY A 102 10.41 22.91 8.31
CA GLY A 102 9.03 23.37 8.25
C GLY A 102 8.89 24.82 7.78
N LEU A 103 9.84 25.29 6.96
CA LEU A 103 9.78 26.55 6.25
C LEU A 103 9.45 26.32 4.78
N ASP A 104 8.76 27.29 4.19
CA ASP A 104 8.37 27.25 2.79
C ASP A 104 9.58 27.20 1.86
N GLY A 105 9.64 26.14 1.04
CA GLY A 105 10.49 26.10 -0.14
C GLY A 105 9.86 26.84 -1.32
N GLY A 106 10.61 26.94 -2.43
CA GLY A 106 10.09 27.44 -3.71
C GLY A 106 8.93 26.60 -4.28
N THR A 107 8.43 27.01 -5.45
CA THR A 107 7.34 26.30 -6.17
C THR A 107 7.82 25.53 -7.40
N ASP A 108 9.05 25.76 -7.86
CA ASP A 108 9.64 25.09 -9.01
C ASP A 108 10.78 24.17 -8.55
N PRO A 109 10.68 22.84 -8.77
CA PRO A 109 11.75 21.90 -8.43
C PRO A 109 13.06 22.17 -9.18
N ASN A 110 12.99 22.81 -10.36
CA ASN A 110 14.15 23.13 -11.18
C ASN A 110 14.75 24.50 -10.85
N ASN A 111 14.08 25.29 -10.02
CA ASN A 111 14.51 26.62 -9.62
C ASN A 111 14.28 26.84 -8.11
N PRO A 112 15.13 26.24 -7.26
CA PRO A 112 14.94 26.27 -5.82
C PRO A 112 15.12 27.70 -5.28
N LEU A 113 14.11 28.18 -4.55
CA LEU A 113 14.15 29.48 -3.90
C LEU A 113 15.20 29.46 -2.79
N ASN A 114 16.29 30.22 -2.94
CA ASN A 114 17.41 30.26 -2.00
C ASN A 114 18.03 28.89 -1.68
N GLY A 115 18.03 27.94 -2.63
CA GLY A 115 18.58 26.59 -2.43
C GLY A 115 17.78 25.69 -1.49
N THR A 116 16.57 26.10 -1.12
CA THR A 116 15.67 25.32 -0.26
C THR A 116 14.98 24.20 -1.04
N ASP A 117 14.64 23.11 -0.35
CA ASP A 117 13.87 22.02 -0.93
C ASP A 117 12.44 22.51 -1.21
N TYR A 118 12.05 22.53 -2.47
CA TYR A 118 10.75 23.05 -2.91
C TYR A 118 9.56 22.34 -2.25
N ARG A 119 9.74 21.15 -1.68
CA ARG A 119 8.68 20.39 -0.99
C ARG A 119 8.30 20.99 0.36
N GLY A 120 9.21 21.71 1.02
CA GLY A 120 8.98 22.27 2.35
C GLY A 120 7.83 23.26 2.36
N THR A 121 7.03 23.20 3.42
CA THR A 121 5.89 24.10 3.65
C THR A 121 5.91 24.63 5.08
N SER A 122 5.26 25.75 5.36
CA SER A 122 4.92 26.14 6.74
C SER A 122 3.66 25.41 7.22
N ALA A 123 3.71 24.83 8.42
CA ALA A 123 2.59 24.04 9.00
C ALA A 123 1.30 24.86 9.10
N GLN A 124 1.39 26.09 9.62
CA GLN A 124 0.26 27.00 9.80
C GLN A 124 -0.11 27.81 8.54
N GLY A 125 0.67 27.69 7.46
CA GLY A 125 0.50 28.45 6.21
C GLY A 125 0.25 27.54 5.01
N THR A 126 1.28 27.37 4.19
CA THR A 126 1.21 26.67 2.90
C THR A 126 0.67 25.24 3.03
N TYR A 127 1.01 24.53 4.10
CA TYR A 127 0.47 23.18 4.34
C TYR A 127 -1.07 23.19 4.39
N LYS A 128 -1.66 24.08 5.20
CA LYS A 128 -3.12 24.24 5.29
C LYS A 128 -3.72 24.65 3.96
N GLU A 129 -3.07 25.56 3.23
CA GLU A 129 -3.54 25.99 1.90
C GLU A 129 -3.74 24.80 0.95
N TYR A 130 -2.75 23.91 0.85
CA TYR A 130 -2.84 22.76 -0.05
C TYR A 130 -3.85 21.71 0.44
N LEU A 131 -3.94 21.46 1.75
CA LEU A 131 -5.00 20.61 2.30
C LEU A 131 -6.40 21.11 1.92
N ILE A 132 -6.64 22.42 2.05
CA ILE A 132 -7.92 23.05 1.69
C ILE A 132 -8.21 22.88 0.19
N LYS A 133 -7.22 23.03 -0.69
CA LYS A 133 -7.40 22.81 -2.13
C LYS A 133 -7.86 21.38 -2.45
N TYR A 134 -7.22 20.37 -1.85
CA TYR A 134 -7.65 18.97 -2.04
C TYR A 134 -9.09 18.74 -1.57
N ILE A 135 -9.46 19.29 -0.42
CA ILE A 135 -10.82 19.19 0.13
C ILE A 135 -11.84 19.82 -0.82
N ASP A 136 -11.58 21.05 -1.26
CA ASP A 136 -12.52 21.81 -2.06
C ASP A 136 -12.69 21.21 -3.46
N GLU A 137 -11.60 20.77 -4.09
CA GLU A 137 -11.66 20.10 -5.39
C GLU A 137 -12.31 18.71 -5.31
N THR A 138 -12.08 17.95 -4.23
CA THR A 138 -12.77 16.66 -4.01
C THR A 138 -14.28 16.86 -3.91
N ARG A 139 -14.73 17.86 -3.13
CA ARG A 139 -16.15 18.20 -3.00
C ARG A 139 -16.76 18.68 -4.31
N ALA A 140 -16.02 19.46 -5.10
CA ALA A 140 -16.47 19.93 -6.40
C ALA A 140 -16.76 18.77 -7.39
N LEU A 141 -16.12 17.61 -7.19
CA LEU A 141 -16.35 16.38 -7.96
C LEU A 141 -17.48 15.51 -7.39
N GLY A 142 -18.14 15.94 -6.32
CA GLY A 142 -19.20 15.19 -5.64
C GLY A 142 -18.70 14.01 -4.82
N ALA A 143 -17.42 13.99 -4.47
CA ALA A 143 -16.78 12.99 -3.62
C ALA A 143 -16.58 13.52 -2.18
N THR A 144 -16.30 12.61 -1.26
CA THR A 144 -16.15 12.89 0.18
C THR A 144 -14.67 12.95 0.56
N PRO A 145 -14.10 14.13 0.91
CA PRO A 145 -12.75 14.21 1.43
C PRO A 145 -12.70 13.72 2.88
N ILE A 146 -11.60 13.06 3.23
CA ILE A 146 -11.24 12.65 4.59
C ILE A 146 -9.78 13.08 4.81
N LEU A 147 -9.50 13.75 5.92
CA LEU A 147 -8.12 14.05 6.31
C LEU A 147 -7.59 12.91 7.18
N ALA A 148 -6.32 12.54 7.00
CA ALA A 148 -5.63 11.62 7.88
C ALA A 148 -4.28 12.23 8.26
N THR A 149 -4.03 12.41 9.57
CA THR A 149 -2.74 12.93 10.04
C THR A 149 -1.62 11.97 9.65
N ALA A 150 -0.38 12.46 9.51
CA ALA A 150 0.72 11.58 9.12
C ALA A 150 1.06 10.56 10.22
N ILE A 151 1.48 9.36 9.81
CA ILE A 151 1.91 8.30 10.73
C ILE A 151 3.16 8.72 11.48
N CYS A 152 3.32 8.33 12.75
CA CYS A 152 4.51 8.69 13.50
C CYS A 152 5.80 8.14 12.88
N ARG A 153 6.86 8.94 12.95
CA ARG A 153 8.23 8.42 12.87
C ARG A 153 8.59 7.76 14.20
N LYS A 154 9.29 6.63 14.19
CA LYS A 154 9.73 5.91 15.40
C LYS A 154 10.90 6.58 16.14
N TYR A 155 10.78 7.87 16.40
CA TYR A 155 11.73 8.63 17.22
C TYR A 155 11.33 8.51 18.68
N PHE A 156 11.93 7.54 19.37
CA PHE A 156 11.70 7.29 20.79
C PHE A 156 12.59 8.16 21.69
N SER A 157 12.02 8.57 22.82
CA SER A 157 12.74 9.08 23.98
C SER A 157 11.97 8.71 25.24
N GLY A 158 12.66 8.10 26.22
CA GLY A 158 12.02 7.66 27.47
C GLY A 158 10.86 6.68 27.29
N GLY A 159 10.89 5.84 26.23
CA GLY A 159 9.83 4.89 25.91
C GLY A 159 8.61 5.50 25.21
N THR A 160 8.64 6.78 24.87
CA THR A 160 7.54 7.48 24.18
C THR A 160 7.98 8.07 22.85
N ILE A 161 7.04 8.28 21.92
CA ILE A 161 7.34 8.97 20.66
C ILE A 161 7.52 10.46 20.94
N THR A 162 8.69 11.00 20.57
CA THR A 162 9.07 12.43 20.66
C THR A 162 8.11 13.35 19.91
N ARG A 163 8.11 14.67 20.23
CA ARG A 163 7.35 15.69 19.50
C ARG A 163 7.64 15.64 17.99
N LYS A 164 8.92 15.60 17.62
CA LYS A 164 9.35 15.46 16.24
C LYS A 164 8.84 14.18 15.58
N GLY A 165 8.78 13.07 16.33
CA GLY A 165 8.19 11.82 15.84
C GLY A 165 6.70 11.91 15.52
N ARG A 166 6.01 12.90 16.11
CA ARG A 166 4.58 13.21 15.88
C ARG A 166 4.35 14.35 14.90
N HIS A 167 5.38 14.76 14.15
CA HIS A 167 5.34 15.88 13.21
C HIS A 167 5.14 17.26 13.85
N ASP A 168 5.63 17.42 15.08
CA ASP A 168 5.79 18.71 15.73
C ASP A 168 7.27 19.08 15.79
N LEU A 169 7.66 20.07 14.98
CA LEU A 169 9.05 20.53 14.88
C LEU A 169 9.40 21.64 15.88
N GLY A 170 8.49 22.02 16.80
CA GLY A 170 8.65 23.15 17.71
C GLY A 170 9.91 23.08 18.57
N GLU A 171 10.38 21.87 18.91
CA GLU A 171 11.64 21.66 19.65
C GLU A 171 12.87 22.22 18.90
N ASN A 172 12.89 22.16 17.56
CA ASN A 172 13.97 22.73 16.75
C ASN A 172 14.07 24.26 16.89
N PHE A 173 13.00 24.90 17.37
CA PHE A 173 12.87 26.34 17.55
C PHE A 173 12.75 26.75 19.02
N SER A 174 13.02 25.84 19.96
CA SER A 174 12.88 26.07 21.41
C SER A 174 11.45 26.49 21.83
N MET A 175 10.43 26.03 21.10
CA MET A 175 9.03 26.34 21.39
C MET A 175 8.47 25.36 22.42
N PRO A 176 7.63 25.81 23.37
CA PRO A 176 6.96 24.91 24.31
C PRO A 176 5.96 23.98 23.59
N GLU A 177 5.52 22.91 24.24
CA GLU A 177 4.56 21.95 23.66
C GLU A 177 3.17 22.54 23.43
N SER A 178 2.83 23.64 24.11
CA SER A 178 1.59 24.40 23.88
C SER A 178 1.64 25.30 22.64
N ASP A 179 2.79 25.41 21.97
CA ASP A 179 2.94 26.20 20.74
C ASP A 179 2.93 25.28 19.53
N HIS A 180 1.89 25.43 18.71
CA HIS A 180 1.62 24.60 17.53
C HIS A 180 2.03 25.27 16.21
N SER A 181 2.95 26.26 16.25
CA SER A 181 3.42 26.98 15.05
C SER A 181 4.07 26.06 14.02
N TYR A 182 4.69 24.97 14.48
CA TYR A 182 5.39 23.98 13.65
C TYR A 182 4.82 22.56 13.81
N ASP A 183 3.56 22.46 14.23
CA ASP A 183 2.85 21.20 14.46
C ASP A 183 1.91 20.89 13.29
N TYR A 184 2.33 19.96 12.43
CA TYR A 184 1.56 19.57 11.25
C TYR A 184 0.30 18.78 11.59
N SER A 185 0.35 17.95 12.63
CA SER A 185 -0.80 17.18 13.09
C SER A 185 -1.89 18.12 13.60
N PHE A 186 -1.50 19.11 14.39
CA PHE A 186 -2.40 20.17 14.86
C PHE A 186 -2.94 21.02 13.71
N ALA A 187 -2.08 21.46 12.79
CA ALA A 187 -2.51 22.25 11.64
C ALA A 187 -3.56 21.53 10.78
N MET A 188 -3.41 20.21 10.55
CA MET A 188 -4.42 19.42 9.83
C MET A 188 -5.73 19.30 10.62
N LYS A 189 -5.67 19.10 11.95
CA LYS A 189 -6.84 19.08 12.83
C LYS A 189 -7.63 20.40 12.76
N GLU A 190 -6.94 21.54 12.72
CA GLU A 190 -7.57 22.83 12.54
C GLU A 190 -8.26 22.95 11.18
N VAL A 191 -7.65 22.45 10.10
CA VAL A 191 -8.29 22.41 8.77
C VAL A 191 -9.53 21.53 8.77
N ALA A 192 -9.48 20.37 9.42
CA ALA A 192 -10.62 19.46 9.54
C ALA A 192 -11.83 20.15 10.19
N VAL A 193 -11.60 20.86 11.30
CA VAL A 193 -12.63 21.66 11.97
C VAL A 193 -13.12 22.79 11.06
N ALA A 194 -12.20 23.61 10.52
CA ALA A 194 -12.55 24.78 9.71
C ALA A 194 -13.32 24.44 8.43
N LYS A 195 -13.03 23.29 7.83
CA LYS A 195 -13.68 22.82 6.59
C LYS A 195 -14.80 21.82 6.84
N ASN A 196 -15.09 21.47 8.10
CA ASN A 196 -16.04 20.42 8.49
C ASN A 196 -15.80 19.12 7.70
N VAL A 197 -14.59 18.57 7.84
CA VAL A 197 -14.13 17.34 7.18
C VAL A 197 -13.82 16.31 8.26
N GLN A 198 -14.19 15.05 8.03
CA GLN A 198 -13.83 13.96 8.94
C GLN A 198 -12.31 13.78 8.99
N LEU A 199 -11.80 13.44 10.17
CA LEU A 199 -10.37 13.30 10.42
C LEU A 199 -10.09 11.94 11.06
N ILE A 200 -9.16 11.20 10.46
CA ILE A 200 -8.54 10.02 11.07
C ILE A 200 -7.23 10.46 11.72
N ASP A 201 -7.15 10.43 13.04
CA ASP A 201 -5.95 10.89 13.76
C ASP A 201 -4.87 9.80 13.85
N LEU A 202 -4.32 9.42 12.69
CA LEU A 202 -3.29 8.38 12.59
C LEU A 202 -2.02 8.72 13.37
N THR A 203 -1.65 9.99 13.56
CA THR A 203 -0.54 10.35 14.44
C THR A 203 -0.77 9.81 15.86
N THR A 204 -1.96 10.01 16.42
CA THR A 204 -2.30 9.51 17.77
C THR A 204 -2.38 7.98 17.80
N LEU A 205 -3.05 7.38 16.80
CA LEU A 205 -3.22 5.92 16.73
C LEU A 205 -1.87 5.19 16.57
N THR A 206 -1.02 5.69 15.68
CA THR A 206 0.30 5.09 15.44
C THR A 206 1.26 5.35 16.59
N LYS A 207 1.20 6.50 17.28
CA LYS A 207 1.92 6.68 18.55
C LYS A 207 1.60 5.56 19.54
N GLY A 208 0.31 5.27 19.75
CA GLY A 208 -0.13 4.21 20.65
C GLY A 208 0.41 2.83 20.24
N LEU A 209 0.34 2.50 18.94
CA LEU A 209 0.89 1.25 18.40
C LEU A 209 2.39 1.12 18.63
N LEU A 210 3.17 2.17 18.32
CA LEU A 210 4.62 2.11 18.47
C LEU A 210 5.01 2.01 19.94
N GLU A 211 4.36 2.76 20.82
CA GLU A 211 4.63 2.70 22.26
C GLU A 211 4.26 1.35 22.88
N SER A 212 3.23 0.65 22.37
CA SER A 212 2.87 -0.68 22.85
C SER A 212 3.89 -1.76 22.46
N TYR A 213 4.55 -1.62 21.31
CA TYR A 213 5.66 -2.48 20.91
C TYR A 213 6.98 -2.06 21.58
N GLY A 214 7.12 -0.78 21.91
CA GLY A 214 8.39 -0.20 22.35
C GLY A 214 9.41 -0.05 21.22
N ASP A 215 10.52 0.62 21.49
CA ASP A 215 11.53 0.98 20.49
C ASP A 215 12.14 -0.23 19.77
N ALA A 216 12.62 -1.21 20.54
CA ALA A 216 13.31 -2.37 19.99
C ALA A 216 12.41 -3.23 19.07
N ALA A 217 11.18 -3.52 19.49
CA ALA A 217 10.26 -4.31 18.67
C ALA A 217 9.72 -3.49 17.49
N SER A 218 9.46 -2.19 17.68
CA SER A 218 9.08 -1.31 16.56
C SER A 218 10.17 -1.27 15.48
N THR A 219 11.44 -1.16 15.89
CA THR A 219 12.58 -1.13 14.96
C THR A 219 12.79 -2.45 14.22
N THR A 220 12.56 -3.59 14.87
CA THR A 220 12.82 -4.90 14.27
C THR A 220 11.64 -5.48 13.49
N GLN A 221 10.40 -5.08 13.81
CA GLN A 221 9.20 -5.70 13.26
C GLN A 221 8.36 -4.75 12.41
N LEU A 222 8.27 -3.47 12.77
CA LEU A 222 7.27 -2.54 12.17
C LEU A 222 7.85 -1.60 11.12
N PHE A 223 9.17 -1.40 11.10
CA PHE A 223 9.86 -0.54 10.13
C PHE A 223 10.96 -1.30 9.40
N VAL A 224 11.35 -0.80 8.23
CA VAL A 224 12.52 -1.33 7.52
C VAL A 224 13.81 -1.01 8.28
N SER A 225 14.83 -1.85 8.11
CA SER A 225 16.07 -1.75 8.86
C SER A 225 16.78 -0.41 8.63
N SER A 226 17.32 0.17 9.70
CA SER A 226 18.02 1.48 9.69
C SER A 226 17.16 2.67 9.23
N ASP A 227 15.84 2.53 9.17
CA ASP A 227 14.90 3.58 8.80
C ASP A 227 13.92 3.84 9.94
N SER A 228 13.55 5.10 10.20
CA SER A 228 12.59 5.46 11.26
C SER A 228 11.28 6.08 10.74
N THR A 229 11.05 5.99 9.43
CA THR A 229 9.92 6.59 8.70
C THR A 229 9.15 5.54 7.91
N HIS A 230 9.83 4.61 7.23
CA HIS A 230 9.20 3.69 6.30
C HIS A 230 8.79 2.37 6.96
N PRO A 231 7.49 2.03 6.95
CA PRO A 231 7.01 0.79 7.54
C PRO A 231 7.47 -0.45 6.76
N SER A 232 7.65 -1.56 7.48
CA SER A 232 7.69 -2.90 6.93
C SER A 232 6.27 -3.33 6.51
N ALA A 233 6.13 -4.51 5.89
CA ALA A 233 4.82 -5.09 5.60
C ALA A 233 3.91 -5.23 6.83
N LEU A 234 4.46 -5.68 7.98
CA LEU A 234 3.69 -5.77 9.22
C LEU A 234 3.26 -4.38 9.70
N GLY A 235 4.19 -3.43 9.78
CA GLY A 235 3.87 -2.08 10.24
C GLY A 235 2.83 -1.39 9.37
N ALA A 236 2.99 -1.48 8.04
CA ALA A 236 2.03 -0.95 7.08
C ALA A 236 0.63 -1.54 7.25
N THR A 237 0.56 -2.86 7.50
CA THR A 237 -0.70 -3.58 7.73
C THR A 237 -1.38 -3.14 9.02
N LEU A 238 -0.64 -3.01 10.11
CA LEU A 238 -1.17 -2.56 11.40
C LEU A 238 -1.69 -1.12 11.33
N ILE A 239 -0.96 -0.24 10.64
CA ILE A 239 -1.38 1.15 10.40
C ILE A 239 -2.67 1.19 9.56
N ALA A 240 -2.74 0.39 8.49
CA ALA A 240 -3.94 0.30 7.67
C ALA A 240 -5.15 -0.24 8.46
N ARG A 241 -4.93 -1.21 9.37
CA ARG A 241 -5.96 -1.71 10.29
C ARG A 241 -6.46 -0.62 11.23
N LEU A 242 -5.57 0.18 11.82
CA LEU A 242 -5.95 1.31 12.68
C LEU A 242 -6.81 2.33 11.92
N CYS A 243 -6.44 2.64 10.67
CA CYS A 243 -7.22 3.50 9.79
C CYS A 243 -8.63 2.94 9.55
N ALA A 244 -8.74 1.66 9.19
CA ALA A 244 -10.02 1.00 8.94
C ALA A 244 -10.91 0.91 10.20
N GLN A 245 -10.32 0.65 11.37
CA GLN A 245 -11.02 0.65 12.66
C GLN A 245 -11.57 2.03 13.00
N ASP A 246 -10.77 3.07 12.84
CA ASP A 246 -11.22 4.43 13.11
C ASP A 246 -12.28 4.91 12.11
N MET A 247 -12.15 4.55 10.83
CA MET A 247 -13.22 4.74 9.85
C MET A 247 -14.53 4.07 10.27
N THR A 248 -14.47 2.82 10.74
CA THR A 248 -15.65 2.09 11.23
C THR A 248 -16.28 2.80 12.43
N ASN A 249 -15.48 3.23 13.40
CA ASN A 249 -15.93 3.97 14.58
C ASN A 249 -16.59 5.31 14.23
N GLN A 250 -16.11 5.95 13.17
CA GLN A 250 -16.66 7.20 12.64
C GLN A 250 -17.78 7.00 11.62
N ASN A 251 -18.24 5.77 11.40
CA ASN A 251 -19.25 5.39 10.41
C ASN A 251 -18.88 5.79 8.96
N ILE A 252 -17.59 5.81 8.64
CA ILE A 252 -17.04 6.03 7.30
C ILE A 252 -16.90 4.67 6.62
N LEU A 253 -17.73 4.40 5.61
CA LEU A 253 -17.74 3.11 4.90
C LEU A 253 -17.88 1.88 5.81
N ALA A 254 -18.41 2.03 7.03
CA ALA A 254 -18.41 0.99 8.06
C ALA A 254 -19.08 -0.32 7.61
N SER A 255 -20.14 -0.24 6.80
CA SER A 255 -20.81 -1.42 6.23
C SER A 255 -19.97 -2.20 5.22
N TYR A 256 -18.89 -1.60 4.72
CA TYR A 256 -17.98 -2.18 3.73
C TYR A 256 -16.64 -2.58 4.31
N ILE A 257 -16.38 -2.27 5.58
CA ILE A 257 -15.13 -2.57 6.26
C ILE A 257 -15.28 -3.86 7.06
N ASN A 258 -14.32 -4.75 6.91
CA ASN A 258 -14.15 -5.91 7.77
C ASN A 258 -12.86 -5.76 8.59
N THR A 259 -12.98 -5.19 9.80
CA THR A 259 -11.86 -5.09 10.75
C THR A 259 -11.67 -6.34 11.60
N ALA A 260 -12.66 -7.24 11.60
CA ALA A 260 -12.63 -8.56 12.22
C ALA A 260 -11.92 -9.59 11.32
N THR A 261 -11.00 -9.13 10.47
CA THR A 261 -10.04 -10.02 9.84
C THR A 261 -9.03 -10.44 10.89
N ASP A 262 -9.41 -11.47 11.65
CA ASP A 262 -8.54 -12.14 12.62
C ASP A 262 -7.31 -12.75 11.93
N LEU A 263 -7.35 -12.88 10.59
CA LEU A 263 -6.27 -13.33 9.74
C LEU A 263 -6.14 -12.46 8.48
N LEU A 264 -4.93 -11.95 8.25
CA LEU A 264 -4.52 -11.16 7.10
C LEU A 264 -3.48 -11.92 6.29
N ILE A 265 -3.70 -12.01 4.97
CA ILE A 265 -2.78 -12.63 4.02
C ILE A 265 -2.51 -11.63 2.90
N ASN A 266 -1.24 -11.37 2.62
CA ASN A 266 -0.82 -10.50 1.51
C ASN A 266 0.18 -11.22 0.57
N PRO A 267 -0.01 -11.15 -0.76
CA PRO A 267 -1.10 -10.45 -1.45
C PRO A 267 -2.44 -11.17 -1.29
N THR A 268 -3.56 -10.44 -1.40
CA THR A 268 -4.92 -11.03 -1.34
C THR A 268 -5.28 -11.85 -2.59
N ILE A 269 -4.45 -11.75 -3.64
CA ILE A 269 -4.46 -12.57 -4.85
C ILE A 269 -3.00 -12.85 -5.21
N CYS A 270 -2.63 -14.13 -5.33
CA CYS A 270 -1.30 -14.51 -5.80
C CYS A 270 -1.34 -14.79 -7.31
N ASP A 271 -1.21 -13.73 -8.10
CA ASP A 271 -0.95 -13.84 -9.53
C ASP A 271 0.56 -13.96 -9.79
N PHE A 272 0.97 -15.07 -10.39
CA PHE A 272 2.36 -15.38 -10.73
C PHE A 272 2.76 -14.85 -12.12
N GLY A 273 1.79 -14.42 -12.93
CA GLY A 273 2.03 -13.98 -14.30
C GLY A 273 2.27 -15.14 -15.27
N ASP A 274 3.01 -14.84 -16.35
CA ASP A 274 3.36 -15.78 -17.40
C ASP A 274 4.71 -16.46 -17.16
N ALA A 275 4.78 -17.77 -17.45
CA ALA A 275 6.02 -18.54 -17.50
C ALA A 275 6.05 -19.48 -18.71
N TYR A 276 7.23 -19.92 -19.13
CA TYR A 276 7.31 -21.02 -20.11
C TYR A 276 7.11 -22.37 -19.43
N SER A 277 6.47 -23.31 -20.14
CA SER A 277 6.32 -24.70 -19.67
C SER A 277 7.67 -25.27 -19.22
N GLY A 278 7.70 -25.86 -18.03
CA GLY A 278 8.90 -26.39 -17.37
C GLY A 278 9.61 -25.41 -16.43
N GLN A 279 9.31 -24.11 -16.49
CA GLN A 279 9.80 -23.16 -15.49
C GLN A 279 9.03 -23.30 -14.17
N THR A 280 9.71 -22.97 -13.08
CA THR A 280 9.10 -22.87 -11.76
C THR A 280 9.01 -21.40 -11.38
N LEU A 281 7.80 -20.94 -11.07
CA LEU A 281 7.56 -19.62 -10.50
C LEU A 281 7.43 -19.75 -8.98
N THR A 282 7.95 -18.77 -8.26
CA THR A 282 7.86 -18.70 -6.79
C THR A 282 7.49 -17.29 -6.38
N LYS A 283 6.53 -17.14 -5.47
CA LYS A 283 6.06 -15.85 -4.95
C LYS A 283 6.08 -15.84 -3.43
N GLU A 284 6.53 -14.72 -2.85
CA GLU A 284 6.44 -14.48 -1.41
C GLU A 284 4.99 -14.19 -1.03
N VAL A 285 4.55 -14.78 0.08
CA VAL A 285 3.26 -14.51 0.71
C VAL A 285 3.52 -14.26 2.19
N THR A 286 2.75 -13.35 2.77
CA THR A 286 2.83 -12.97 4.17
C THR A 286 1.51 -13.24 4.86
N ILE A 287 1.57 -13.63 6.12
CA ILE A 287 0.40 -13.86 6.96
C ILE A 287 0.63 -13.31 8.36
N THR A 288 -0.41 -12.76 8.95
CA THR A 288 -0.46 -12.38 10.36
C THR A 288 -1.90 -12.49 10.86
N GLY A 289 -2.09 -12.71 12.15
CA GLY A 289 -3.41 -12.81 12.74
C GLY A 289 -3.48 -12.12 14.09
N PHE A 290 -4.67 -11.64 14.43
CA PHE A 290 -4.92 -10.82 15.59
C PHE A 290 -6.22 -11.22 16.25
N ASP A 291 -6.27 -11.07 17.57
CA ASP A 291 -7.47 -11.32 18.37
C ASP A 291 -8.06 -12.72 18.10
N LEU A 292 -7.18 -13.69 17.79
CA LEU A 292 -7.55 -15.07 17.44
C LEU A 292 -8.19 -15.77 18.63
N ASP A 293 -9.29 -16.49 18.37
CA ASP A 293 -9.96 -17.38 19.33
C ASP A 293 -10.01 -18.82 18.76
N PRO A 294 -9.49 -19.85 19.47
CA PRO A 294 -8.81 -19.79 20.77
C PRO A 294 -7.54 -18.93 20.74
N SER A 295 -7.04 -18.51 21.91
CA SER A 295 -5.82 -17.68 21.98
C SER A 295 -4.56 -18.41 21.54
N ASP A 296 -4.55 -19.74 21.56
CA ASP A 296 -3.39 -20.55 21.24
C ASP A 296 -3.81 -21.70 20.32
N GLY A 297 -2.99 -21.98 19.31
CA GLY A 297 -3.24 -23.06 18.37
C GLY A 297 -2.40 -22.94 17.10
N ASP A 298 -2.84 -23.65 16.08
CA ASP A 298 -2.13 -23.75 14.81
C ASP A 298 -3.01 -23.37 13.63
N PHE A 299 -2.44 -22.60 12.70
CA PHE A 299 -2.97 -22.47 11.35
C PHE A 299 -2.31 -23.52 10.45
N THR A 300 -3.13 -24.29 9.75
CA THR A 300 -2.71 -25.08 8.59
C THR A 300 -2.86 -24.23 7.34
N LEU A 301 -1.76 -24.00 6.63
CA LEU A 301 -1.74 -23.35 5.32
C LEU A 301 -1.58 -24.45 4.27
N SER A 302 -2.51 -24.53 3.33
CA SER A 302 -2.52 -25.55 2.28
C SER A 302 -2.77 -24.92 0.91
N VAL A 303 -2.19 -25.51 -0.12
CA VAL A 303 -2.33 -25.06 -1.51
C VAL A 303 -2.88 -26.17 -2.39
N SER A 304 -3.78 -25.80 -3.30
CA SER A 304 -4.46 -26.77 -4.19
C SER A 304 -3.80 -26.87 -5.57
N ASP A 305 -4.31 -27.77 -6.41
CA ASP A 305 -4.06 -27.81 -7.86
C ASP A 305 -2.57 -27.93 -8.25
N GLY A 306 -1.76 -28.57 -7.42
CA GLY A 306 -0.33 -28.77 -7.69
C GLY A 306 0.51 -27.50 -7.61
N PHE A 307 0.02 -26.47 -6.91
CA PHE A 307 0.88 -25.49 -6.26
C PHE A 307 1.57 -26.13 -5.06
N LEU A 308 2.70 -25.57 -4.63
CA LEU A 308 3.43 -26.01 -3.45
C LEU A 308 3.77 -24.82 -2.55
N ILE A 309 4.08 -25.07 -1.27
CA ILE A 309 4.33 -24.06 -0.25
C ILE A 309 5.55 -24.44 0.62
N ALA A 310 6.31 -23.44 1.07
CA ALA A 310 7.46 -23.60 1.96
C ALA A 310 7.70 -22.37 2.86
N PRO A 311 8.27 -22.51 4.07
CA PRO A 311 8.61 -21.37 4.92
C PRO A 311 9.73 -20.48 4.34
N SER A 312 10.71 -21.07 3.65
CA SER A 312 11.79 -20.38 2.94
C SER A 312 11.93 -20.86 1.49
N LYS A 313 12.49 -20.02 0.61
CA LYS A 313 12.82 -20.38 -0.79
C LYS A 313 13.81 -21.55 -0.89
N SER A 314 14.64 -21.73 0.14
CA SER A 314 15.64 -22.80 0.23
C SER A 314 15.08 -24.11 0.75
N ASP A 315 13.88 -24.10 1.32
CA ASP A 315 13.29 -25.26 1.96
C ASP A 315 12.66 -26.19 0.92
N SER A 316 12.36 -27.42 1.35
CA SER A 316 11.56 -28.34 0.54
C SER A 316 10.12 -27.88 0.51
N PHE A 317 9.59 -27.71 -0.70
CA PHE A 317 8.20 -27.34 -0.94
C PHE A 317 7.25 -28.55 -0.78
N SER A 318 6.13 -28.35 -0.10
CA SER A 318 5.10 -29.35 0.19
C SER A 318 3.71 -28.84 -0.23
N SER A 319 2.65 -29.62 -0.03
CA SER A 319 1.27 -29.13 -0.25
C SER A 319 0.71 -28.32 0.94
N SER A 320 1.37 -28.35 2.10
CA SER A 320 0.95 -27.63 3.29
C SER A 320 2.07 -27.39 4.30
N ILE A 321 1.93 -26.34 5.10
CA ILE A 321 2.77 -26.01 6.26
C ILE A 321 1.88 -25.66 7.46
N THR A 322 2.44 -25.72 8.67
CA THR A 322 1.76 -25.35 9.91
C THR A 322 2.44 -24.14 10.55
N LEU A 323 1.65 -23.18 11.01
CA LEU A 323 2.10 -22.00 11.72
C LEU A 323 1.43 -21.91 13.09
N ASN A 324 2.24 -21.98 14.16
CA ASN A 324 1.75 -21.81 15.52
C ASN A 324 1.46 -20.33 15.81
N TYR A 325 0.45 -20.07 16.62
CA TYR A 325 0.12 -18.76 17.17
C TYR A 325 -0.16 -18.87 18.66
N SER A 326 0.05 -17.77 19.39
CA SER A 326 -0.18 -17.73 20.84
C SER A 326 -0.67 -16.36 21.29
N ASN A 327 -1.35 -16.31 22.44
CA ASN A 327 -1.94 -15.08 23.00
C ASN A 327 -2.85 -14.31 22.02
N GLY A 328 -3.59 -15.03 21.18
CA GLY A 328 -4.46 -14.48 20.15
C GLY A 328 -3.72 -13.86 18.97
N ASN A 329 -2.40 -14.08 18.85
CA ASN A 329 -1.55 -13.44 17.85
C ASN A 329 -0.78 -14.47 17.03
N LEU A 330 -1.07 -14.48 15.72
CA LEU A 330 -0.16 -15.09 14.75
C LEU A 330 0.81 -14.01 14.30
N GLU A 331 2.04 -14.12 14.80
CA GLU A 331 3.13 -13.22 14.41
C GLU A 331 3.24 -13.14 12.88
N PHE A 332 3.72 -12.00 12.38
CA PHE A 332 4.02 -11.86 10.97
C PHE A 332 4.99 -12.97 10.50
N LYS A 333 4.52 -13.80 9.57
CA LYS A 333 5.32 -14.82 8.91
C LYS A 333 5.38 -14.54 7.41
N LYS A 334 6.57 -14.72 6.86
CA LYS A 334 6.81 -14.85 5.43
C LYS A 334 6.87 -16.33 5.08
N PHE A 335 6.32 -16.69 3.92
CA PHE A 335 6.44 -18.01 3.31
C PHE A 335 6.37 -17.86 1.79
N TYR A 336 6.57 -18.95 1.07
CA TYR A 336 6.68 -18.94 -0.37
C TYR A 336 5.75 -19.97 -0.97
N VAL A 337 5.03 -19.58 -2.02
CA VAL A 337 4.22 -20.49 -2.83
C VAL A 337 4.92 -20.64 -4.18
N SER A 338 4.99 -21.86 -4.70
CA SER A 338 5.58 -22.15 -6.01
C SER A 338 4.64 -22.93 -6.90
N VAL A 339 4.88 -22.83 -8.21
CA VAL A 339 4.12 -23.53 -9.23
C VAL A 339 5.00 -23.84 -10.44
N SER A 340 4.81 -25.03 -10.99
CA SER A 340 5.34 -25.41 -12.30
C SER A 340 4.28 -26.21 -13.06
N GLN A 341 4.44 -26.25 -14.38
CA GLN A 341 3.62 -27.06 -15.28
C GLN A 341 4.45 -27.45 -16.50
N SER A 342 4.28 -28.67 -16.99
CA SER A 342 4.99 -29.18 -18.17
C SER A 342 4.26 -28.91 -19.49
N THR A 343 3.02 -28.43 -19.43
CA THR A 343 2.16 -28.10 -20.58
C THR A 343 1.71 -26.65 -20.51
N GLY A 344 1.33 -26.08 -21.66
CA GLY A 344 0.77 -24.74 -21.67
C GLY A 344 -0.63 -24.65 -21.05
N GLY A 345 -1.07 -23.41 -20.81
CA GLY A 345 -2.38 -23.05 -20.31
C GLY A 345 -2.37 -22.41 -18.93
N SER A 346 -3.54 -21.91 -18.53
CA SER A 346 -3.73 -21.30 -17.22
C SER A 346 -3.82 -22.35 -16.11
N LYS A 347 -3.16 -22.08 -14.99
CA LYS A 347 -3.21 -22.86 -13.77
C LYS A 347 -3.80 -22.01 -12.66
N ASN A 348 -4.91 -22.46 -12.09
CA ASN A 348 -5.62 -21.79 -11.01
C ASN A 348 -5.66 -22.72 -9.79
N GLY A 349 -5.48 -22.16 -8.61
CA GLY A 349 -5.60 -22.87 -7.35
C GLY A 349 -5.99 -21.92 -6.24
N THR A 350 -5.93 -22.41 -5.01
CA THR A 350 -6.30 -21.66 -3.81
C THR A 350 -5.24 -21.91 -2.74
N LEU A 351 -4.85 -20.85 -2.04
CA LEU A 351 -4.18 -20.95 -0.75
C LEU A 351 -5.25 -20.80 0.33
N THR A 352 -5.39 -21.83 1.16
CA THR A 352 -6.32 -21.87 2.29
C THR A 352 -5.53 -21.87 3.58
N ALA A 353 -5.79 -20.89 4.45
CA ALA A 353 -5.29 -20.85 5.82
C ALA A 353 -6.44 -21.09 6.79
N THR A 354 -6.35 -22.13 7.63
CA THR A 354 -7.41 -22.46 8.60
C THR A 354 -6.85 -22.96 9.93
N ASN A 355 -7.48 -22.57 11.04
CA ASN A 355 -7.27 -23.16 12.37
C ASN A 355 -8.47 -24.02 12.81
N GLY A 356 -9.38 -24.33 11.88
CA GLY A 356 -10.64 -25.05 12.13
C GLY A 356 -11.83 -24.15 12.50
N ILE A 357 -11.59 -22.93 12.98
CA ILE A 357 -12.64 -21.93 13.30
C ILE A 357 -12.63 -20.83 12.24
N ILE A 358 -11.48 -20.20 12.06
CA ILE A 358 -11.22 -19.19 11.04
C ILE A 358 -10.71 -19.89 9.79
N THR A 359 -11.28 -19.55 8.65
CA THR A 359 -10.78 -19.99 7.33
C THR A 359 -10.68 -18.80 6.41
N LYS A 360 -9.50 -18.59 5.83
CA LYS A 360 -9.23 -17.56 4.83
C LYS A 360 -8.69 -18.21 3.57
N GLU A 361 -9.23 -17.83 2.43
CA GLU A 361 -8.82 -18.33 1.13
C GLU A 361 -8.40 -17.18 0.22
N ILE A 362 -7.28 -17.34 -0.46
CA ILE A 362 -6.85 -16.41 -1.52
C ILE A 362 -6.59 -17.19 -2.82
N PRO A 363 -6.97 -16.62 -3.98
CA PRO A 363 -6.75 -17.28 -5.26
C PRO A 363 -5.28 -17.26 -5.68
N LEU A 364 -4.83 -18.36 -6.28
CA LEU A 364 -3.54 -18.55 -6.91
C LEU A 364 -3.74 -18.65 -8.43
N LYS A 365 -2.99 -17.91 -9.23
CA LYS A 365 -3.13 -17.93 -10.69
C LYS A 365 -1.78 -17.83 -11.38
N SER A 366 -1.61 -18.60 -12.43
CA SER A 366 -0.43 -18.55 -13.31
C SER A 366 -0.85 -18.93 -14.73
N ASN A 367 -0.08 -18.52 -15.72
CA ASN A 367 -0.25 -18.95 -17.09
C ASN A 367 1.06 -19.50 -17.67
N PHE A 368 1.02 -20.72 -18.19
CA PHE A 368 2.17 -21.37 -18.80
C PHE A 368 2.09 -21.32 -20.32
N ILE A 369 3.14 -20.86 -20.97
CA ILE A 369 3.26 -20.74 -22.41
C ILE A 369 4.02 -21.96 -22.92
N GLU A 370 3.36 -22.78 -23.73
CA GLU A 370 4.00 -23.91 -24.40
C GLU A 370 4.78 -23.41 -25.62
N LEU A 371 6.03 -23.84 -25.74
CA LEU A 371 6.89 -23.52 -26.89
C LEU A 371 6.80 -24.57 -28.01
N THR A 372 5.73 -25.36 -28.08
CA THR A 372 5.55 -26.37 -29.13
C THR A 372 5.45 -25.71 -30.51
N GLY A 373 6.38 -26.06 -31.40
CA GLY A 373 6.47 -25.49 -32.75
C GLY A 373 7.20 -24.13 -32.83
N GLY A 374 7.76 -23.64 -31.72
CA GLY A 374 8.62 -22.46 -31.72
C GLY A 374 9.90 -22.72 -32.52
N THR A 375 10.23 -21.82 -33.43
CA THR A 375 11.57 -21.76 -34.01
C THR A 375 12.43 -20.93 -33.07
N GLU A 376 13.64 -21.41 -32.76
CA GLU A 376 14.59 -20.66 -31.94
C GLU A 376 14.76 -19.23 -32.50
N VAL A 377 14.73 -18.24 -31.61
CA VAL A 377 14.97 -16.85 -31.93
C VAL A 377 16.16 -16.37 -31.12
N ASN A 378 17.22 -15.93 -31.80
CA ASN A 378 18.35 -15.25 -31.20
C ASN A 378 18.31 -13.78 -31.61
N LEU A 379 18.15 -12.89 -30.63
CA LEU A 379 18.14 -11.45 -30.85
C LEU A 379 19.24 -10.80 -30.02
N LEU A 380 20.24 -10.25 -30.70
CA LEU A 380 21.44 -9.68 -30.11
C LEU A 380 21.55 -8.20 -30.49
N TRP A 381 21.64 -7.30 -29.49
CA TRP A 381 22.11 -5.93 -29.70
C TRP A 381 23.55 -5.83 -29.21
N GLU A 382 24.50 -5.72 -30.14
CA GLU A 382 25.90 -5.48 -29.77
C GLU A 382 26.06 -4.04 -29.26
N LEU A 383 26.44 -3.89 -28.00
CA LEU A 383 26.70 -2.57 -27.37
C LEU A 383 27.89 -1.81 -27.99
N SER A 384 28.68 -2.48 -28.85
CA SER A 384 29.74 -1.87 -29.66
C SER A 384 29.18 -1.09 -30.86
N THR A 385 27.90 -1.24 -31.21
CA THR A 385 27.29 -0.61 -32.38
C THR A 385 25.89 -0.07 -32.08
N ASP A 386 25.68 1.23 -32.25
CA ASP A 386 24.49 1.95 -31.77
C ASP A 386 23.16 1.64 -32.48
N LYS A 387 23.13 0.81 -33.54
CA LYS A 387 21.99 0.84 -34.49
C LYS A 387 21.53 -0.47 -35.12
N SER A 388 22.17 -1.60 -34.84
CA SER A 388 21.80 -2.86 -35.49
C SER A 388 21.69 -3.99 -34.49
N TYR A 389 20.51 -4.61 -34.43
CA TYR A 389 20.36 -5.93 -33.85
C TYR A 389 20.74 -7.00 -34.87
N VAL A 390 21.19 -8.14 -34.39
CA VAL A 390 21.22 -9.40 -35.14
C VAL A 390 20.02 -10.19 -34.70
N LEU A 391 19.12 -10.50 -35.64
CA LEU A 391 17.99 -11.39 -35.41
C LEU A 391 18.17 -12.65 -36.24
N ASP A 392 18.23 -13.79 -35.57
CA ASP A 392 18.06 -15.11 -36.16
C ASP A 392 16.73 -15.68 -35.67
N GLY A 393 15.94 -16.27 -36.57
CA GLY A 393 14.60 -16.78 -36.27
C GLY A 393 13.42 -15.82 -36.61
N PRO A 394 12.17 -16.31 -36.53
CA PRO A 394 10.99 -15.65 -37.06
C PRO A 394 10.37 -14.64 -36.07
N ALA A 395 11.11 -13.59 -35.71
CA ALA A 395 10.59 -12.50 -34.89
C ALA A 395 10.54 -11.17 -35.64
N LEU A 396 9.86 -10.19 -35.05
CA LEU A 396 9.95 -8.78 -35.43
C LEU A 396 10.65 -8.05 -34.29
N ALA A 397 11.88 -7.61 -34.48
CA ALA A 397 12.54 -6.76 -33.51
C ALA A 397 11.97 -5.34 -33.62
N LEU A 398 11.49 -4.80 -32.50
CA LEU A 398 11.04 -3.41 -32.41
C LEU A 398 12.24 -2.50 -32.10
N ASP A 399 12.17 -1.25 -32.55
CA ASP A 399 13.17 -0.24 -32.20
C ASP A 399 13.21 -0.03 -30.68
N GLN A 400 14.41 -0.04 -30.13
CA GLN A 400 14.69 0.15 -28.70
C GLN A 400 15.65 1.33 -28.54
N SER A 401 15.50 2.09 -27.45
CA SER A 401 16.43 3.16 -27.08
C SER A 401 16.88 2.95 -25.63
N PHE A 402 18.19 2.81 -25.45
CA PHE A 402 18.81 2.66 -24.13
C PHE A 402 19.61 3.94 -23.81
N VAL A 403 19.44 4.49 -22.60
CA VAL A 403 20.18 5.67 -22.12
C VAL A 403 20.71 5.40 -20.71
N GLY A 404 21.92 5.87 -20.41
CA GLY A 404 22.51 5.77 -19.06
C GLY A 404 23.11 4.41 -18.69
N MET A 405 23.59 3.62 -19.65
CA MET A 405 24.27 2.35 -19.37
C MET A 405 25.74 2.56 -18.95
N TYR A 406 26.18 1.85 -17.91
CA TYR A 406 27.57 1.84 -17.43
C TYR A 406 28.10 0.41 -17.36
N THR A 407 29.33 0.17 -17.82
CA THR A 407 30.01 -1.12 -17.66
C THR A 407 30.84 -1.09 -16.37
N GLN A 408 30.59 -2.02 -15.46
CA GLN A 408 31.37 -2.18 -14.24
C GLN A 408 32.51 -3.16 -14.52
N ILE A 409 33.76 -2.67 -14.59
CA ILE A 409 34.93 -3.54 -14.68
C ILE A 409 35.25 -4.03 -13.27
N LEU A 410 34.94 -5.30 -13.01
CA LEU A 410 35.43 -6.00 -11.82
C LEU A 410 36.90 -6.39 -12.09
N TRP A 411 37.81 -5.83 -11.31
CA TRP A 411 39.23 -6.19 -11.28
C TRP A 411 39.47 -7.40 -10.39
#